data_AF-A0A560II20-F1
#
_entry.id   AF-A0A560II20-F1
#
_cell.length_a   1.000
_cell.length_b   1.000
_cell.length_c   1.000
_cell.angle_alpha   90.00
_cell.angle_beta   90.00
_cell.angle_gamma   90.00
#
_symmetry.space_group_name_H-M   'P 1'
#
loop_
_entity.id
_entity.type
_entity.pdbx_description
1 polymer ?
#
loop_
_entity_poly.entity_id
_entity_poly.type
_entity_poly.pdbx_seq_one_letter_code
_entity_poly.pdbx_strand_id
1 'polypeptide(L)'
;MARASKVDRLPAEIREAISSLREQGLSIDDILQHLQQLGIRADAMPSRSGLHRHVQGLDALAERLQRSRAVAEALVRKLGDAPESRQARLNIELMHSVVTDLMLAAGEATTEDGGQAVAFDPQQVMFLAKSLDHLAHAQKTDADMTLRIRAEVETKTKAAAVKAAEAVAKQRGLTADTVQAIKAQILNVRVA
;
A
#
# COMPACT_ATOMS: atom_id res chain seq x y z
N MET A 1 -26.62 -7.95 21.87
CA MET A 1 -25.24 -8.49 21.83
C MET A 1 -25.32 -9.98 21.53
N ALA A 2 -24.62 -10.47 20.50
CA ALA A 2 -24.61 -11.90 20.17
C ALA A 2 -23.97 -12.70 21.31
N ARG A 3 -24.61 -13.79 21.74
CA ARG A 3 -24.12 -14.64 22.83
C ARG A 3 -22.80 -15.29 22.40
N ALA A 4 -21.74 -15.10 23.19
CA ALA A 4 -20.43 -15.73 22.96
C ALA A 4 -20.60 -17.24 22.73
N SER A 5 -20.00 -17.75 21.65
CA SER A 5 -20.16 -19.14 21.23
C SER A 5 -19.52 -20.08 22.25
N LYS A 6 -19.87 -21.38 22.20
CA LYS A 6 -19.20 -22.36 23.06
C LYS A 6 -17.70 -22.44 22.80
N VAL A 7 -17.26 -22.19 21.56
CA VAL A 7 -15.85 -22.18 21.17
C VAL A 7 -15.11 -21.02 21.86
N ASP A 8 -15.72 -19.83 21.91
CA ASP A 8 -15.11 -18.63 22.53
C ASP A 8 -14.94 -18.77 24.05
N ARG A 9 -15.72 -19.66 24.66
CA ARG A 9 -15.69 -19.95 26.11
C ARG A 9 -14.67 -21.03 26.49
N LEU A 10 -14.10 -21.74 25.52
CA LEU A 10 -13.05 -22.72 25.78
C LEU A 10 -11.77 -22.02 26.27
N PRO A 11 -10.91 -22.70 27.04
CA PRO A 11 -9.58 -22.19 27.38
C PRO A 11 -8.77 -21.80 26.15
N ALA A 12 -7.85 -20.84 26.31
CA ALA A 12 -7.07 -20.30 25.20
C ALA A 12 -6.25 -21.40 24.49
N GLU A 13 -5.69 -22.32 25.26
CA GLU A 13 -4.89 -23.44 24.81
C GLU A 13 -5.70 -24.37 23.87
N ILE A 14 -6.99 -24.55 24.17
CA ILE A 14 -7.88 -25.38 23.35
C ILE A 14 -8.28 -24.65 22.07
N ARG A 15 -8.49 -23.34 22.12
CA ARG A 15 -8.76 -22.54 20.91
C ARG A 15 -7.56 -22.53 19.98
N GLU A 16 -6.35 -22.41 20.52
CA GLU A 16 -5.10 -22.52 19.77
C GLU A 16 -4.92 -23.91 19.16
N ALA A 17 -5.25 -24.98 19.90
CA ALA A 17 -5.26 -26.33 19.35
C ALA A 17 -6.25 -26.48 18.19
N ILE A 18 -7.47 -25.93 18.29
CA ILE A 18 -8.45 -25.92 17.20
C ILE A 18 -7.87 -25.22 15.96
N SER A 19 -7.24 -24.05 16.12
CA SER A 19 -6.58 -23.33 15.02
C SER A 19 -5.46 -24.16 14.39
N SER A 20 -4.59 -24.78 15.20
CA SER A 20 -3.48 -25.59 14.70
C SER A 20 -3.96 -26.84 13.94
N LEU A 21 -4.99 -27.53 14.44
CA LEU A 21 -5.58 -28.68 13.76
C LEU A 21 -6.23 -28.28 12.43
N ARG A 22 -6.86 -27.10 12.37
CA ARG A 22 -7.38 -26.53 11.13
C ARG A 22 -6.26 -26.23 10.13
N GLU A 23 -5.17 -25.63 10.58
CA GLU A 23 -3.99 -25.35 9.74
C GLU A 23 -3.37 -26.63 9.17
N GLN A 24 -3.44 -27.75 9.91
CA GLN A 24 -3.02 -29.07 9.45
C GLN A 24 -3.99 -29.72 8.46
N GLY A 25 -5.12 -29.08 8.15
CA GLY A 25 -6.09 -29.54 7.15
C GLY A 25 -7.14 -30.50 7.69
N LEU A 26 -7.29 -30.65 9.01
CA LEU A 26 -8.30 -31.54 9.59
C LEU A 26 -9.72 -31.01 9.32
N SER A 27 -10.65 -31.95 9.13
CA SER A 27 -12.05 -31.61 8.97
C SER A 27 -12.67 -31.18 10.32
N ILE A 28 -13.82 -30.52 10.25
CA ILE A 28 -14.56 -30.10 11.44
C ILE A 28 -14.94 -31.30 12.31
N ASP A 29 -15.27 -32.42 11.66
CA ASP A 29 -15.67 -33.64 12.36
C ASP A 29 -14.46 -34.29 13.05
N ASP A 30 -13.28 -34.26 12.43
CA ASP A 30 -12.03 -34.73 13.05
C ASP A 30 -11.63 -33.85 14.25
N ILE A 31 -11.77 -32.52 14.13
CA ILE A 31 -11.48 -31.59 15.23
C ILE A 31 -12.44 -31.83 16.40
N LEU A 32 -13.74 -32.08 16.14
CA LEU A 32 -14.69 -32.45 17.20
C LEU A 32 -14.29 -33.76 17.87
N GLN A 33 -13.89 -34.77 17.10
CA GLN A 33 -13.44 -36.04 17.66
C GLN A 33 -12.18 -35.86 18.53
N HIS A 34 -11.24 -35.03 18.09
CA HIS A 34 -10.03 -34.73 18.86
C HIS A 34 -10.35 -34.02 20.19
N LEU A 35 -11.26 -33.04 20.16
CA LEU A 35 -11.74 -32.36 21.37
C LEU A 35 -12.43 -33.32 22.34
N GLN A 36 -13.14 -34.34 21.85
CA GLN A 36 -13.70 -35.40 22.69
C GLN A 36 -12.61 -36.27 23.34
N GLN A 37 -11.56 -36.62 22.58
CA GLN A 37 -10.42 -37.40 23.09
C GLN A 37 -9.64 -36.64 24.18
N LEU A 38 -9.57 -35.31 24.08
CA LEU A 38 -8.98 -34.43 25.10
C LEU A 38 -9.82 -34.34 26.39
N GLY A 39 -10.99 -34.96 26.44
CA GLY A 39 -11.83 -35.00 27.64
C GLY A 39 -12.62 -33.71 27.89
N ILE A 40 -12.87 -32.90 26.86
CA ILE A 40 -13.75 -31.73 26.98
C ILE A 40 -15.14 -32.20 27.43
N ARG A 41 -15.64 -31.62 28.52
CA ARG A 41 -16.94 -31.98 29.08
C ARG A 41 -18.06 -31.74 28.06
N ALA A 42 -19.07 -32.62 28.05
CA ALA A 42 -20.17 -32.59 27.08
C ALA A 42 -20.96 -31.25 27.07
N ASP A 43 -21.06 -30.58 28.22
CA ASP A 43 -21.70 -29.28 28.36
C ASP A 43 -20.90 -28.15 27.69
N ALA A 44 -19.56 -28.22 27.78
CA ALA A 44 -18.62 -27.30 27.14
C ALA A 44 -18.35 -27.61 25.66
N MET A 45 -18.73 -28.81 25.19
CA MET A 45 -18.49 -29.24 23.82
C MET A 45 -19.17 -28.32 22.79
N PRO A 46 -18.42 -27.76 21.82
CA PRO A 46 -18.99 -26.98 20.72
C PRO A 46 -19.92 -27.82 19.83
N SER A 47 -20.95 -27.17 19.29
CA SER A 47 -21.72 -27.78 18.19
C SER A 47 -20.91 -27.70 16.89
N ARG A 48 -21.21 -28.60 15.94
CA ARG A 48 -20.63 -28.59 14.59
C ARG A 48 -20.77 -27.23 13.90
N SER A 49 -21.95 -26.62 13.98
CA SER A 49 -22.21 -25.28 13.42
C SER A 49 -21.51 -24.14 14.15
N GLY A 50 -21.22 -24.29 15.45
CA GLY A 50 -20.45 -23.33 16.22
C GLY A 50 -18.96 -23.40 15.86
N LEU A 51 -18.42 -24.60 15.75
CA LEU A 51 -17.05 -24.83 15.32
C LEU A 51 -16.84 -24.39 13.88
N HIS A 52 -17.78 -24.70 12.97
CA HIS A 52 -17.72 -24.27 11.58
C HIS A 52 -17.59 -22.75 11.46
N ARG A 53 -18.44 -21.98 12.15
CA ARG A 53 -18.39 -20.50 12.13
C ARG A 53 -17.08 -19.95 12.67
N HIS A 54 -16.55 -20.55 13.74
CA HIS A 54 -15.26 -20.16 14.30
C HIS A 54 -14.13 -20.39 13.28
N VAL A 55 -14.10 -21.59 12.69
CA VAL A 55 -13.12 -21.98 11.68
C VAL A 55 -13.22 -21.13 10.41
N GLN A 56 -14.43 -20.85 9.92
CA GLN A 56 -14.63 -19.91 8.81
C GLN A 56 -14.05 -18.52 9.09
N GLY A 57 -14.20 -18.03 10.32
CA GLY A 57 -13.58 -16.77 10.74
C GLY A 57 -12.04 -16.82 10.71
N LEU A 58 -11.45 -17.94 11.14
CA LEU A 58 -10.00 -18.15 11.07
C LEU A 58 -9.51 -18.20 9.62
N ASP A 59 -10.21 -18.92 8.74
CA ASP A 59 -9.85 -19.02 7.32
C ASP A 59 -9.91 -17.65 6.64
N ALA A 60 -10.99 -16.88 6.88
CA ALA A 60 -11.13 -15.54 6.33
C ALA A 60 -10.03 -14.58 6.80
N LEU A 61 -9.61 -14.71 8.07
CA LEU A 61 -8.48 -13.95 8.61
C LEU A 61 -7.16 -14.37 7.96
N ALA A 62 -6.92 -15.68 7.83
CA ALA A 62 -5.73 -16.23 7.20
C ALA A 62 -5.61 -15.77 5.74
N GLU A 63 -6.71 -15.84 4.98
CA GLU A 63 -6.78 -15.38 3.60
C GLU A 63 -6.47 -13.87 3.49
N ARG A 64 -7.04 -13.06 4.38
CA ARG A 64 -6.75 -11.62 4.43
C ARG A 64 -5.28 -11.33 4.73
N LEU A 65 -4.67 -12.08 5.65
CA LEU A 65 -3.24 -11.95 5.98
C LEU A 65 -2.35 -12.38 4.80
N GLN A 66 -2.69 -13.46 4.11
CA GLN A 66 -1.97 -13.91 2.92
C GLN A 66 -2.04 -12.86 1.80
N ARG A 67 -3.23 -12.32 1.51
CA ARG A 67 -3.38 -11.21 0.56
C ARG A 67 -2.54 -10.01 0.96
N SER A 68 -2.57 -9.63 2.24
CA SER A 68 -1.78 -8.51 2.77
C SER A 68 -0.27 -8.74 2.58
N ARG A 69 0.24 -9.95 2.85
CA ARG A 69 1.64 -10.30 2.61
C ARG A 69 1.99 -10.25 1.13
N ALA A 70 1.15 -10.79 0.25
CA ALA A 70 1.38 -10.75 -1.19
C ALA A 70 1.47 -9.31 -1.72
N VAL A 71 0.60 -8.42 -1.23
CA VAL A 71 0.65 -6.99 -1.53
C VAL A 71 1.94 -6.38 -0.98
N ALA A 72 2.28 -6.61 0.29
CA ALA A 72 3.50 -6.09 0.89
C ALA A 72 4.77 -6.53 0.14
N GLU A 73 4.87 -7.79 -0.25
CA GLU A 73 5.99 -8.28 -1.07
C GLU A 73 6.03 -7.65 -2.46
N ALA A 74 4.87 -7.47 -3.11
CA ALA A 74 4.80 -6.79 -4.40
C ALA A 74 5.24 -5.33 -4.29
N LEU A 75 4.89 -4.65 -3.19
CA LEU A 75 5.35 -3.30 -2.87
C LEU A 75 6.86 -3.28 -2.65
N VAL A 76 7.41 -4.14 -1.79
CA VAL A 76 8.87 -4.25 -1.55
C VAL A 76 9.62 -4.52 -2.86
N ARG A 77 9.16 -5.46 -3.70
CA ARG A 77 9.76 -5.73 -5.02
C ARG A 77 9.75 -4.51 -5.94
N LYS A 78 8.68 -3.71 -5.92
CA LYS A 78 8.57 -2.50 -6.76
C LYS A 78 9.30 -1.28 -6.19
N LEU A 79 9.51 -1.23 -4.88
CA LEU A 79 9.97 -0.04 -4.15
C LEU A 79 11.36 -0.18 -3.54
N GLY A 80 11.92 -1.39 -3.42
CA GLY A 80 13.15 -1.66 -2.66
C GLY A 80 14.32 -0.75 -3.03
N ASP A 81 14.46 -0.43 -4.32
CA ASP A 81 15.46 0.51 -4.85
C ASP A 81 14.81 1.75 -5.52
N ALA A 82 13.53 2.00 -5.26
CA ALA A 82 12.84 3.13 -5.85
C ALA A 82 13.27 4.44 -5.18
N PRO A 83 13.49 5.52 -5.97
CA PRO A 83 13.70 6.86 -5.40
C PRO A 83 12.57 7.24 -4.44
N GLU A 84 12.85 7.99 -3.37
CA GLU A 84 11.86 8.41 -2.36
C GLU A 84 10.59 9.00 -2.98
N SER A 85 10.73 9.78 -4.07
CA SER A 85 9.61 10.37 -4.81
C SER A 85 8.68 9.33 -5.44
N ARG A 86 9.20 8.17 -5.89
CA ARG A 86 8.38 7.07 -6.41
C ARG A 86 7.63 6.35 -5.26
N GLN A 87 8.24 6.25 -4.08
CA GLN A 87 7.57 5.67 -2.91
C GLN A 87 6.43 6.56 -2.41
N ALA A 88 6.68 7.87 -2.33
CA ALA A 88 5.67 8.86 -1.98
C ALA A 88 4.48 8.80 -2.94
N ARG A 89 4.71 8.76 -4.26
CA ARG A 89 3.63 8.62 -5.27
C ARG A 89 2.83 7.33 -5.11
N LEU A 90 3.47 6.21 -4.80
CA LEU A 90 2.75 4.96 -4.61
C LEU A 90 1.86 4.98 -3.37
N ASN A 91 2.34 5.55 -2.26
CA ASN A 91 1.53 5.73 -1.05
C ASN A 91 0.29 6.58 -1.35
N ILE A 92 0.46 7.61 -2.17
CA ILE A 92 -0.62 8.46 -2.64
C ILE A 92 -1.65 7.64 -3.46
N GLU A 93 -1.21 6.85 -4.43
CA GLU A 93 -2.11 5.99 -5.23
C GLU A 93 -2.82 4.92 -4.38
N LEU A 94 -2.12 4.31 -3.41
CA LEU A 94 -2.73 3.34 -2.48
C LEU A 94 -3.80 4.00 -1.62
N MET A 95 -3.55 5.21 -1.11
CA MET A 95 -4.58 5.97 -0.40
C MET A 95 -5.78 6.27 -1.30
N HIS A 96 -5.55 6.66 -2.55
CA HIS A 96 -6.62 6.89 -3.52
C HIS A 96 -7.49 5.64 -3.72
N SER A 97 -6.85 4.47 -3.90
CA SER A 97 -7.56 3.18 -4.02
C SER A 97 -8.45 2.90 -2.82
N VAL A 98 -7.94 3.06 -1.59
CA VAL A 98 -8.73 2.83 -0.36
C VAL A 98 -9.91 3.80 -0.28
N VAL A 99 -9.72 5.06 -0.65
CA VAL A 99 -10.79 6.07 -0.68
C VAL A 99 -11.85 5.72 -1.73
N THR A 100 -11.45 5.26 -2.91
CA THR A 100 -12.37 4.83 -3.96
C THR A 100 -13.16 3.58 -3.56
N ASP A 101 -12.50 2.56 -3.01
CA ASP A 101 -13.16 1.34 -2.51
C ASP A 101 -14.20 1.68 -1.44
N LEU A 102 -13.84 2.61 -0.55
CA LEU A 102 -14.71 3.11 0.51
C LEU A 102 -15.94 3.83 -0.06
N MET A 103 -15.77 4.65 -1.10
CA MET A 103 -16.87 5.32 -1.82
C MET A 103 -17.79 4.35 -2.56
N LEU A 104 -17.23 3.35 -3.26
CA LEU A 104 -17.99 2.33 -3.98
C LEU A 104 -18.81 1.47 -3.00
N ALA A 105 -18.20 1.04 -1.90
CA ALA A 105 -18.89 0.27 -0.86
C ALA A 105 -20.05 1.03 -0.20
N ALA A 106 -20.00 2.36 -0.15
CA ALA A 106 -21.12 3.18 0.31
C ALA A 106 -22.19 3.40 -0.75
N GLY A 107 -21.83 3.39 -2.03
CA GLY A 107 -22.77 3.50 -3.16
C GLY A 107 -23.52 2.21 -3.47
N GLU A 108 -22.91 1.05 -3.25
CA GLU A 108 -23.49 -0.27 -3.50
C GLU A 108 -24.46 -0.74 -2.39
N ALA A 109 -24.61 0.03 -1.31
CA ALA A 109 -25.42 -0.30 -0.14
C ALA A 109 -26.94 -0.16 -0.32
N THR A 110 -27.44 -0.38 -1.54
CA THR A 110 -28.87 -0.58 -1.84
C THR A 110 -29.10 -1.93 -2.49
N THR A 111 -28.75 -3.04 -1.81
CA THR A 111 -29.24 -4.37 -2.21
C THR A 111 -29.62 -5.22 -1.00
N GLU A 112 -30.62 -6.07 -1.24
CA GLU A 112 -31.65 -6.62 -0.36
C GLU A 112 -31.22 -7.48 0.85
N ASP A 113 -29.94 -7.56 1.21
CA ASP A 113 -29.45 -8.63 2.07
C ASP A 113 -28.73 -8.13 3.34
N GLY A 114 -29.45 -7.39 4.19
CA GLY A 114 -29.19 -7.22 5.64
C GLY A 114 -27.79 -6.75 6.11
N GLY A 115 -26.86 -6.48 5.21
CA GLY A 115 -25.51 -6.01 5.47
C GLY A 115 -25.56 -4.55 5.89
N GLN A 116 -24.85 -4.24 6.97
CA GLN A 116 -24.84 -2.89 7.52
C GLN A 116 -24.19 -1.95 6.50
N ALA A 117 -25.03 -1.15 5.84
CA ALA A 117 -24.61 -0.13 4.88
C ALA A 117 -23.51 0.72 5.52
N VAL A 118 -22.36 0.85 4.82
CA VAL A 118 -21.36 1.85 5.19
C VAL A 118 -21.94 3.21 4.79
N ALA A 119 -22.78 3.78 5.65
CA ALA A 119 -23.28 5.14 5.49
C ALA A 119 -22.22 6.10 6.03
N PHE A 120 -21.67 6.97 5.17
CA PHE A 120 -20.80 8.04 5.64
C PHE A 120 -21.62 9.13 6.29
N ASP A 121 -21.28 9.46 7.53
CA ASP A 121 -21.75 10.70 8.13
C ASP A 121 -21.05 11.92 7.48
N PRO A 122 -21.60 13.15 7.62
CA PRO A 122 -21.01 14.36 7.03
C PRO A 122 -19.55 14.63 7.46
N GLN A 123 -19.16 14.21 8.66
CA GLN A 123 -17.81 14.37 9.17
C GLN A 123 -16.84 13.39 8.49
N GLN A 124 -17.27 12.15 8.25
CA GLN A 124 -16.52 11.16 7.49
C GLN A 124 -16.34 11.61 6.03
N VAL A 125 -17.38 12.16 5.40
CA VAL A 125 -17.27 12.76 4.05
C VAL A 125 -16.27 13.92 4.06
N MET A 126 -16.29 14.78 5.08
CA MET A 126 -15.34 15.88 5.20
C MET A 126 -13.90 15.39 5.41
N PHE A 127 -13.67 14.38 6.26
CA PHE A 127 -12.34 13.80 6.43
C PHE A 127 -11.83 13.15 5.14
N LEU A 128 -12.73 12.53 4.37
CA LEU A 128 -12.41 11.95 3.09
C LEU A 128 -12.04 13.02 2.06
N ALA A 129 -12.83 14.08 1.95
CA ALA A 129 -12.55 15.21 1.08
C ALA A 129 -11.23 15.89 1.44
N LYS A 130 -10.92 16.08 2.72
CA LYS A 130 -9.62 16.57 3.18
C LYS A 130 -8.49 15.63 2.83
N SER A 131 -8.69 14.32 2.97
CA SER A 131 -7.68 13.33 2.61
C SER A 131 -7.35 13.41 1.13
N LEU A 132 -8.36 13.55 0.26
CA LEU A 132 -8.18 13.76 -1.18
C LEU A 132 -7.49 15.10 -1.51
N ASP A 133 -7.84 16.17 -0.79
CA ASP A 133 -7.19 17.48 -0.98
C ASP A 133 -5.70 17.43 -0.61
N HIS A 134 -5.37 16.85 0.56
CA HIS A 134 -3.98 16.63 0.97
C HIS A 134 -3.21 15.76 -0.03
N LEU A 135 -3.88 14.76 -0.60
CA LEU A 135 -3.33 13.88 -1.63
C LEU A 135 -2.92 14.67 -2.89
N ALA A 136 -3.83 15.49 -3.41
CA ALA A 136 -3.59 16.32 -4.58
C ALA A 136 -2.48 17.36 -4.34
N HIS A 137 -2.45 17.96 -3.15
CA HIS A 137 -1.37 18.88 -2.75
C HIS A 137 -0.01 18.20 -2.67
N ALA A 138 0.05 16.97 -2.15
CA ALA A 138 1.27 16.19 -2.10
C ALA A 138 1.78 15.85 -3.51
N GLN A 139 0.90 15.41 -4.42
CA GLN A 139 1.25 15.15 -5.83
C GLN A 139 1.82 16.40 -6.53
N LYS A 140 1.18 17.55 -6.33
CA LYS A 140 1.64 18.83 -6.91
C LYS A 140 3.01 19.22 -6.36
N THR A 141 3.20 19.15 -5.05
CA THR A 141 4.48 19.47 -4.41
C THR A 141 5.61 18.58 -4.94
N ASP A 142 5.32 17.28 -5.13
CA ASP A 142 6.28 16.31 -5.65
C ASP A 142 6.64 16.57 -7.12
N ALA A 143 5.66 16.99 -7.93
CA ALA A 143 5.87 17.44 -9.31
C ALA A 143 6.73 18.71 -9.38
N ASP A 144 6.43 19.70 -8.55
CA ASP A 144 7.17 20.97 -8.48
C ASP A 144 8.63 20.74 -8.05
N MET A 145 8.85 19.88 -7.05
CA MET A 145 10.19 19.50 -6.60
C MET A 145 10.96 18.78 -7.73
N THR A 146 10.31 17.86 -8.44
CA THR A 146 10.92 17.17 -9.58
C THR A 146 11.34 18.15 -10.68
N LEU A 147 10.49 19.13 -11.01
CA LEU A 147 10.80 20.16 -12.00
C LEU A 147 11.98 21.03 -11.57
N ARG A 148 12.02 21.45 -10.30
CA ARG A 148 13.14 22.23 -9.74
C ARG A 148 14.45 21.46 -9.80
N ILE A 149 14.45 20.20 -9.36
CA ILE A 149 15.64 19.34 -9.42
C ILE A 149 16.12 19.19 -10.87
N ARG A 150 15.22 18.96 -11.84
CA ARG A 150 15.59 18.87 -13.26
C ARG A 150 16.19 20.17 -13.79
N ALA A 151 15.62 21.32 -13.46
CA ALA A 151 16.15 22.62 -13.86
C ALA A 151 17.52 22.90 -13.23
N GLU A 152 17.71 22.57 -11.96
CA GLU A 152 19.01 22.68 -11.29
C GLU A 152 20.06 21.76 -11.89
N VAL A 153 19.70 20.51 -12.20
CA VAL A 153 20.61 19.56 -12.86
C VAL A 153 20.96 20.08 -14.24
N GLU A 154 19.99 20.56 -15.03
CA GLU A 154 20.24 21.10 -16.37
C GLU A 154 21.17 22.32 -16.32
N THR A 155 20.94 23.26 -15.40
CA THR A 155 21.80 24.44 -15.23
C THR A 155 23.22 24.06 -14.80
N LYS A 156 23.36 23.16 -13.81
CA LYS A 156 24.67 22.65 -13.35
C LYS A 156 25.40 21.90 -14.46
N THR A 157 24.69 21.10 -15.25
CA THR A 157 25.25 20.31 -16.35
C THR A 157 25.68 21.22 -17.50
N LYS A 158 24.87 22.22 -17.87
CA LYS A 158 25.24 23.25 -18.86
C LYS A 158 26.48 24.03 -18.39
N ALA A 159 26.52 24.46 -17.14
CA ALA A 159 27.67 25.18 -16.60
C ALA A 159 28.96 24.33 -16.59
N ALA A 160 28.85 23.05 -16.24
CA ALA A 160 29.97 22.10 -16.30
C ALA A 160 30.44 21.87 -17.75
N ALA A 161 29.51 21.73 -18.70
CA ALA A 161 29.81 21.57 -20.12
C ALA A 161 30.49 22.82 -20.71
N VAL A 162 30.05 24.02 -20.33
CA VAL A 162 30.70 25.30 -20.71
C VAL A 162 32.15 25.32 -20.21
N LYS A 163 32.38 25.00 -18.92
CA LYS A 163 33.73 24.97 -18.34
C LYS A 163 34.63 23.94 -19.03
N ALA A 164 34.11 22.76 -19.32
CA ALA A 164 34.86 21.71 -20.02
C ALA A 164 35.22 22.15 -21.45
N ALA A 165 34.28 22.77 -22.18
CA ALA A 165 34.53 23.30 -23.51
C ALA A 165 35.59 24.41 -23.51
N GLU A 166 35.57 25.31 -22.53
CA GLU A 166 36.60 26.35 -22.36
C GLU A 166 37.99 25.76 -22.07
N ALA A 167 38.07 24.73 -21.23
CA ALA A 167 39.34 24.07 -20.91
C ALA A 167 39.96 23.39 -22.14
N VAL A 168 39.15 22.66 -22.91
CA VAL A 168 39.57 22.02 -24.16
C VAL A 168 39.98 23.07 -25.19
N ALA A 169 39.23 24.16 -25.29
CA ALA A 169 39.55 25.26 -26.20
C ALA A 169 40.89 25.93 -25.90
N LYS A 170 41.17 26.20 -24.61
CA LYS A 170 42.46 26.74 -24.17
C LYS A 170 43.60 25.78 -24.49
N GLN A 171 43.43 24.48 -24.25
CA GLN A 171 44.45 23.47 -24.57
C GLN A 171 44.73 23.34 -26.07
N ARG A 172 43.70 23.51 -26.91
CA ARG A 172 43.79 23.37 -28.37
C ARG A 172 44.14 24.68 -29.09
N GLY A 173 44.30 25.79 -28.37
CA GLY A 173 44.59 27.10 -28.96
C GLY A 173 43.46 27.67 -29.83
N LEU A 174 42.22 27.26 -29.57
CA LEU A 174 41.04 27.73 -30.31
C LEU A 174 40.79 29.22 -30.02
N THR A 175 40.46 29.98 -31.06
CA THR A 175 40.15 31.41 -30.95
C THR A 175 38.87 31.64 -30.16
N ALA A 176 38.76 32.79 -29.49
CA ALA A 176 37.60 33.14 -28.66
C ALA A 176 36.26 33.07 -29.44
N ASP A 177 36.28 33.48 -30.72
CA ASP A 177 35.13 33.44 -31.61
C ASP A 177 34.66 32.00 -31.90
N THR A 178 35.59 31.06 -32.09
CA THR A 178 35.27 29.64 -32.29
C THR A 178 34.64 29.02 -31.04
N VAL A 179 35.15 29.40 -29.86
CA VAL A 179 34.60 28.94 -28.58
C VAL A 179 33.19 29.48 -28.35
N GLN A 180 32.95 30.75 -28.70
CA GLN A 180 31.62 31.33 -28.64
C GLN A 180 30.63 30.65 -29.59
N ALA A 181 31.05 30.36 -30.83
CA ALA A 181 30.21 29.65 -31.80
C ALA A 181 29.81 28.26 -31.29
N ILE A 182 30.74 27.51 -30.69
CA ILE A 182 30.49 26.18 -30.11
C ILE A 182 29.50 26.26 -28.93
N LYS A 183 29.66 27.23 -28.03
CA LYS A 183 28.72 27.44 -26.91
C LYS A 183 27.32 27.80 -27.38
N ALA A 184 27.22 28.65 -28.40
CA ALA A 184 25.94 29.08 -28.96
C ALA A 184 25.22 27.94 -29.69
N GLN A 185 25.93 27.14 -30.49
CA GLN A 185 25.32 26.05 -31.27
C GLN A 185 25.00 24.79 -30.45
N ILE A 186 25.87 24.38 -29.53
CA ILE A 186 25.73 23.09 -28.84
C ILE A 186 24.97 23.24 -27.52
N LEU A 187 25.26 24.31 -26.76
CA LEU A 187 24.74 24.47 -25.40
C LEU A 187 23.53 25.41 -25.34
N ASN A 188 23.17 26.03 -26.48
CA ASN A 188 22.04 26.96 -26.63
C ASN A 188 22.07 28.11 -25.59
N VAL A 189 23.28 28.46 -25.11
CA VAL A 189 23.51 29.54 -24.17
C VAL A 189 23.77 30.79 -24.99
N ARG A 190 22.74 31.60 -25.24
CA ARG A 190 22.94 32.95 -25.79
C ARG A 190 23.37 33.87 -24.65
N VAL A 191 24.53 34.50 -24.82
CA VAL A 191 25.04 35.51 -23.89
C VAL A 191 24.42 36.85 -24.28
N ALA A 192 23.92 37.58 -23.28
CA ALA A 192 23.74 39.02 -23.33
C ALA A 192 25.01 39.70 -22.81
#